data_AF-A0A662TYE6-F1
#
_entry.id   AF-A0A662TYE6-F1
#
_cell.length_a   1.000
_cell.length_b   1.000
_cell.length_c   1.000
_cell.angle_alpha   90.00
_cell.angle_beta   90.00
_cell.angle_gamma   90.00
#
_symmetry.space_group_name_H-M   'P 1'
#
loop_
_entity.id
_entity.type
_entity.pdbx_description
1 polymer ?
#
loop_
_entity_poly.entity_id
_entity_poly.type
_entity_poly.pdbx_seq_one_letter_code
_entity_poly.pdbx_strand_id
1 'polypeptide(L)'
;MKKIKNIVFIGLLTFMVIIVLYPTVTDFSIYNPGWNGYLRLKEQLNAVTITENFEKTLNSIMNTEETALITVAYKPYGTSELETIRNYLLHGGTLILMDDYGYGNIVLSYLNVPLTIAENSSLLDPFVNFKNKRFPKAEIADEDKYII
;
A
#
# COMPACT_ATOMS: atom_id res chain seq x y z
N MET A 1 45.22 -23.99 -3.47
CA MET A 1 44.91 -22.56 -3.76
C MET A 1 43.80 -22.36 -4.79
N LYS A 2 43.85 -22.94 -6.00
CA LYS A 2 42.81 -22.76 -7.05
C LYS A 2 41.40 -23.23 -6.63
N LYS A 3 41.30 -24.38 -5.95
CA LYS A 3 40.02 -24.91 -5.43
C LYS A 3 39.34 -23.97 -4.44
N ILE A 4 40.11 -23.38 -3.52
CA ILE A 4 39.59 -22.42 -2.51
C ILE A 4 39.07 -21.15 -3.21
N LYS A 5 39.83 -20.59 -4.17
CA LYS A 5 39.38 -19.42 -4.94
C LYS A 5 38.07 -19.70 -5.70
N ASN A 6 37.93 -20.88 -6.30
CA ASN A 6 36.70 -21.26 -7.01
C ASN A 6 35.50 -21.41 -6.05
N ILE A 7 35.71 -21.99 -4.86
CA ILE A 7 34.65 -22.11 -3.85
C ILE A 7 34.19 -20.73 -3.38
N VAL A 8 35.12 -19.82 -3.10
CA VAL A 8 34.79 -18.45 -2.69
C VAL A 8 34.01 -17.72 -3.80
N PHE A 9 34.45 -17.86 -5.06
CA PHE A 9 33.75 -17.26 -6.19
C PHE A 9 32.33 -17.81 -6.36
N ILE A 10 32.15 -19.13 -6.32
CA ILE A 10 30.82 -19.75 -6.41
C ILE A 10 29.95 -19.31 -5.24
N GLY A 11 30.49 -19.29 -4.02
CA GLY A 11 29.76 -18.82 -2.83
C GLY A 11 29.27 -17.38 -2.97
N LEU A 12 30.13 -16.46 -3.45
CA LEU A 12 29.76 -15.08 -3.72
C LEU A 12 28.70 -14.97 -4.81
N LEU A 13 28.83 -15.74 -5.89
CA LEU A 13 27.85 -15.75 -6.98
C LEU A 13 26.49 -16.26 -6.50
N THR A 14 26.46 -17.37 -5.76
CA THR A 14 25.23 -17.90 -5.16
C THR A 14 24.60 -16.89 -4.21
N PHE A 15 25.40 -16.22 -3.37
CA PHE A 15 24.90 -15.20 -2.46
C PHE A 15 24.28 -14.01 -3.20
N MET A 16 24.93 -13.53 -4.28
CA MET A 16 24.37 -12.49 -5.14
C MET A 16 23.06 -12.92 -5.79
N VAL A 17 22.99 -14.15 -6.30
CA VAL A 17 21.76 -14.70 -6.88
C VAL A 17 20.64 -14.77 -5.84
N ILE A 18 20.93 -15.19 -4.62
CA ILE A 18 19.94 -15.21 -3.53
C ILE A 18 19.45 -13.79 -3.25
N ILE A 19 20.33 -12.79 -3.11
CA ILE A 19 19.92 -11.41 -2.85
C ILE A 19 19.00 -10.87 -3.96
N VAL A 20 19.30 -11.17 -5.22
CA VAL A 20 18.51 -10.70 -6.37
C VAL A 20 17.16 -11.39 -6.47
N LEU A 21 17.08 -12.68 -6.13
CA LEU A 21 15.87 -13.48 -6.26
C LEU A 21 15.00 -13.49 -5.00
N TYR A 22 15.54 -13.13 -3.83
CA TYR A 22 14.79 -13.14 -2.60
C TYR A 22 13.74 -12.02 -2.61
N PRO A 23 12.46 -12.35 -2.41
CA PRO A 23 11.40 -11.34 -2.44
C PRO A 23 11.58 -10.34 -1.30
N THR A 24 11.17 -9.11 -1.52
CA THR A 24 11.13 -8.12 -0.44
C THR A 24 10.10 -8.52 0.61
N VAL A 25 10.42 -8.24 1.87
CA VAL A 25 9.52 -8.40 3.02
C VAL A 25 9.01 -7.04 3.52
N THR A 26 9.26 -5.97 2.77
CA THR A 26 8.79 -4.62 3.10
C THR A 26 7.26 -4.59 3.09
N ASP A 27 6.68 -4.18 4.21
CA ASP A 27 5.25 -3.96 4.39
C ASP A 27 4.69 -3.06 3.29
N PHE A 28 3.47 -3.39 2.83
CA PHE A 28 2.73 -2.68 1.78
C PHE A 28 3.43 -2.61 0.41
N SER A 29 4.54 -3.34 0.21
CA SER A 29 5.20 -3.40 -1.09
C SER A 29 4.40 -4.25 -2.08
N ILE A 30 4.29 -3.75 -3.32
CA ILE A 30 3.71 -4.47 -4.47
C ILE A 30 4.57 -5.64 -4.97
N TYR A 31 5.74 -5.84 -4.37
CA TYR A 31 6.65 -6.96 -4.59
C TYR A 31 6.75 -7.91 -3.40
N ASN A 32 6.09 -7.60 -2.27
CA ASN A 32 6.08 -8.46 -1.10
C ASN A 32 4.97 -9.54 -1.24
N PRO A 33 5.33 -10.85 -1.29
CA PRO A 33 4.37 -11.96 -1.39
C PRO A 33 3.74 -12.34 -0.04
N GLY A 34 4.21 -11.75 1.06
CA GLY A 34 3.72 -12.01 2.41
C GLY A 34 2.31 -11.47 2.66
N TRP A 35 1.77 -11.79 3.84
CA TRP A 35 0.41 -11.39 4.24
C TRP A 35 0.24 -9.87 4.37
N ASN A 36 1.33 -9.13 4.56
CA ASN A 36 1.39 -7.68 4.69
C ASN A 36 1.85 -6.98 3.40
N GLY A 37 1.88 -7.68 2.26
CA GLY A 37 2.25 -7.14 0.95
C GLY A 37 1.08 -7.12 -0.04
N TYR A 38 1.28 -6.45 -1.18
CA TYR A 38 0.25 -6.31 -2.23
C TYR A 38 0.53 -7.12 -3.50
N LEU A 39 1.55 -8.00 -3.53
CA LEU A 39 1.87 -8.75 -4.75
C LEU A 39 0.65 -9.53 -5.27
N ARG A 40 -0.04 -10.26 -4.38
CA ARG A 40 -1.21 -11.05 -4.73
C ARG A 40 -2.37 -10.17 -5.25
N LEU A 41 -2.62 -9.03 -4.60
CA LEU A 41 -3.65 -8.08 -5.03
C LEU A 41 -3.35 -7.53 -6.43
N LYS A 42 -2.10 -7.13 -6.68
CA LYS A 42 -1.63 -6.65 -7.98
C LYS A 42 -1.86 -7.69 -9.07
N GLU A 43 -1.50 -8.94 -8.83
CA GLU A 43 -1.67 -10.03 -9.80
C GLU A 43 -3.14 -10.35 -10.05
N GLN A 44 -3.96 -10.41 -9.00
CA GLN A 44 -5.39 -10.72 -9.11
C GLN A 44 -6.18 -9.64 -9.86
N LEU A 45 -5.84 -8.37 -9.65
CA LEU A 45 -6.47 -7.25 -10.34
C LEU A 45 -5.81 -6.90 -11.68
N ASN A 46 -4.70 -7.55 -12.03
CA ASN A 46 -3.81 -7.13 -13.11
C ASN A 46 -3.50 -5.62 -13.03
N ALA A 47 -3.23 -5.13 -11.82
CA ALA A 47 -3.15 -3.71 -11.52
C ALA A 47 -1.88 -3.06 -12.09
N VAL A 48 -2.03 -1.85 -12.62
CA VAL A 48 -0.91 -1.02 -13.05
C VAL A 48 -0.25 -0.39 -11.82
N THR A 49 1.07 -0.57 -11.67
CA THR A 49 1.82 0.03 -10.57
C THR A 49 2.32 1.42 -10.96
N ILE A 50 2.14 2.39 -10.07
CA ILE A 50 2.64 3.75 -10.24
C ILE A 50 3.88 3.92 -9.37
N THR A 51 5.07 3.73 -9.96
CA THR A 51 6.36 3.90 -9.25
C THR A 51 6.99 5.28 -9.47
N GLU A 52 6.70 5.91 -10.60
CA GLU A 52 7.26 7.19 -11.00
C GLU A 52 6.19 8.02 -11.74
N ASN A 53 6.36 9.34 -11.74
CA ASN A 53 5.50 10.29 -12.45
C ASN A 53 4.02 10.12 -12.10
N PHE A 54 3.71 10.13 -10.79
CA PHE A 54 2.36 9.93 -10.27
C PHE A 54 1.31 10.78 -10.98
N GLU A 55 1.57 12.08 -11.11
CA GLU A 55 0.64 13.01 -11.75
C GLU A 55 0.43 12.71 -13.23
N LYS A 56 1.51 12.39 -13.95
CA LYS A 56 1.44 12.07 -15.38
C LYS A 56 0.64 10.79 -15.63
N THR A 57 0.84 9.77 -14.81
CA THR A 57 0.12 8.50 -14.94
C THR A 57 -1.38 8.70 -14.70
N LEU A 58 -1.76 9.36 -13.61
CA LEU A 58 -3.18 9.64 -13.32
C LEU A 58 -3.85 10.45 -14.43
N ASN A 59 -3.19 11.52 -14.88
CA ASN A 59 -3.74 12.40 -15.92
C ASN A 59 -3.85 11.74 -17.30
N SER A 60 -3.23 10.57 -17.51
CA SER A 60 -3.29 9.83 -18.78
C SER A 60 -4.46 8.85 -18.87
N ILE A 61 -5.21 8.66 -17.79
CA ILE A 61 -6.35 7.72 -17.74
C ILE A 61 -7.56 8.37 -18.44
N MET A 62 -8.07 7.75 -19.51
CA MET A 62 -9.23 8.27 -20.23
C MET A 62 -10.56 7.96 -19.54
N ASN A 63 -10.79 6.68 -19.17
CA ASN A 63 -12.03 6.23 -18.50
C ASN A 63 -11.82 6.19 -16.99
N THR A 64 -11.66 7.36 -16.38
CA THR A 64 -11.27 7.46 -14.97
C THR A 64 -12.32 6.84 -14.04
N GLU A 65 -13.59 6.96 -14.38
CA GLU A 65 -14.75 6.40 -13.69
C GLU A 65 -14.78 4.87 -13.60
N GLU A 66 -14.06 4.17 -14.47
CA GLU A 66 -13.94 2.71 -14.46
C GLU A 66 -12.72 2.23 -13.66
N THR A 67 -12.02 3.15 -12.98
CA THR A 67 -10.75 2.85 -12.31
C THR A 67 -10.79 3.18 -10.82
N ALA A 68 -9.92 2.50 -10.07
CA ALA A 68 -9.65 2.81 -8.67
C ALA A 68 -8.15 3.01 -8.43
N LEU A 69 -7.80 4.11 -7.76
CA LEU A 69 -6.48 4.34 -7.20
C LEU A 69 -6.41 3.73 -5.80
N ILE A 70 -5.54 2.74 -5.61
CA ILE A 70 -5.25 2.13 -4.31
C ILE A 70 -3.90 2.67 -3.83
N THR A 71 -3.87 3.27 -2.64
CA THR A 71 -2.65 3.87 -2.11
C THR A 71 -2.56 3.76 -0.59
N VAL A 72 -1.33 3.64 -0.06
CA VAL A 72 -1.03 3.74 1.38
C VAL A 72 -0.27 5.03 1.61
N ALA A 73 -0.83 5.91 2.44
CA ALA A 73 -0.22 7.16 2.83
C ALA A 73 0.93 6.91 3.83
N TYR A 74 2.10 6.59 3.30
CA TYR A 74 3.31 6.31 4.10
C TYR A 74 4.26 7.52 4.21
N LYS A 75 4.02 8.53 3.37
CA LYS A 75 4.73 9.82 3.36
C LYS A 75 3.71 10.95 3.14
N PRO A 76 4.04 12.19 3.51
CA PRO A 76 3.23 13.34 3.16
C PRO A 76 3.08 13.47 1.64
N TYR A 77 1.87 13.80 1.18
CA TYR A 77 1.60 14.17 -0.21
C TYR A 77 1.98 15.63 -0.45
N GLY A 78 2.57 15.91 -1.61
CA GLY A 78 2.78 17.25 -2.11
C GLY A 78 1.50 17.87 -2.68
N THR A 79 1.46 19.19 -2.79
CA THR A 79 0.29 19.91 -3.34
C THR A 79 -0.07 19.46 -4.75
N SER A 80 0.91 19.17 -5.62
CA SER A 80 0.65 18.67 -6.97
C SER A 80 -0.01 17.28 -6.97
N GLU A 81 0.45 16.39 -6.10
CA GLU A 81 -0.13 15.05 -5.93
C GLU A 81 -1.58 15.16 -5.42
N LEU A 82 -1.84 16.06 -4.47
CA LEU A 82 -3.17 16.32 -3.92
C LEU A 82 -4.15 16.88 -4.97
N GLU A 83 -3.74 17.88 -5.75
CA GLU A 83 -4.53 18.41 -6.88
C GLU A 83 -4.83 17.31 -7.91
N THR A 84 -3.84 16.46 -8.21
CA THR A 84 -4.01 15.35 -9.16
C THR A 84 -5.02 14.34 -8.65
N ILE A 85 -4.95 13.96 -7.37
CA ILE A 85 -5.94 13.07 -6.73
C ILE A 85 -7.34 13.68 -6.79
N ARG A 86 -7.47 14.97 -6.45
CA ARG A 86 -8.75 15.67 -6.51
C ARG A 86 -9.32 15.68 -7.93
N ASN A 87 -8.51 15.96 -8.94
CA ASN A 87 -8.94 15.93 -10.33
C ASN A 87 -9.35 14.52 -10.76
N TYR A 88 -8.57 13.49 -10.41
CA TYR A 88 -8.93 12.09 -10.66
C TYR A 88 -10.32 11.73 -10.08
N LEU A 89 -10.60 12.14 -8.84
CA LEU A 89 -11.91 11.96 -8.22
C LEU A 89 -13.03 12.74 -8.93
N LEU A 90 -12.77 13.98 -9.35
CA LEU A 90 -13.75 14.80 -10.07
C LEU A 90 -14.12 14.21 -11.44
N HIS A 91 -13.23 13.43 -12.05
CA HIS A 91 -13.50 12.68 -13.28
C HIS A 91 -14.16 11.30 -13.02
N GLY A 92 -14.63 11.06 -11.80
CA GLY A 92 -15.41 9.87 -11.44
C GLY A 92 -14.59 8.69 -10.91
N GLY A 93 -13.27 8.83 -10.80
CA GLY A 93 -12.40 7.76 -10.30
C GLY A 93 -12.63 7.48 -8.82
N THR A 94 -12.29 6.26 -8.40
CA THR A 94 -12.43 5.84 -7.00
C THR A 94 -11.09 5.90 -6.27
N LEU A 95 -11.02 6.51 -5.09
CA LEU A 95 -9.83 6.48 -4.23
C LEU A 95 -10.03 5.49 -3.07
N ILE A 96 -9.16 4.49 -3.00
CA ILE A 96 -8.99 3.61 -1.84
C ILE A 96 -7.73 4.07 -1.11
N LEU A 97 -7.94 4.91 -0.09
CA LEU A 97 -6.89 5.48 0.74
C LEU A 97 -6.71 4.64 2.01
N MET A 98 -5.52 4.08 2.17
CA MET A 98 -5.06 3.42 3.39
C MET A 98 -3.98 4.25 4.05
N ASP A 99 -3.73 4.01 5.33
CA ASP A 99 -2.82 4.81 6.14
C ASP A 99 -2.21 3.97 7.27
N ASP A 100 -0.97 4.27 7.64
CA ASP A 100 -0.24 3.61 8.75
C ASP A 100 0.14 4.59 9.89
N TYR A 101 0.35 5.88 9.59
CA TYR A 101 0.86 6.88 10.55
C TYR A 101 0.19 8.27 10.49
N GLY A 102 -0.99 8.40 9.89
CA GLY A 102 -1.82 9.60 9.85
C GLY A 102 -1.61 10.52 8.65
N TYR A 103 -0.71 10.20 7.72
CA TYR A 103 -0.46 11.03 6.53
C TYR A 103 -1.67 11.10 5.59
N GLY A 104 -2.57 10.12 5.64
CA GLY A 104 -3.84 10.12 4.92
C GLY A 104 -4.73 11.31 5.29
N ASN A 105 -4.59 11.86 6.50
CA ASN A 105 -5.35 13.05 6.92
C ASN A 105 -5.07 14.27 6.05
N ILE A 106 -3.88 14.37 5.44
CA ILE A 106 -3.55 15.44 4.50
C ILE A 106 -4.45 15.36 3.27
N VAL A 107 -4.66 14.15 2.74
CA VAL A 107 -5.56 13.90 1.61
C VAL A 107 -7.01 14.18 1.99
N LEU A 108 -7.48 13.64 3.12
CA LEU A 108 -8.86 13.84 3.60
C LEU A 108 -9.18 15.31 3.83
N SER A 109 -8.28 16.05 4.49
CA SER A 109 -8.44 17.47 4.77
C SER A 109 -8.47 18.29 3.48
N TYR A 110 -7.56 18.00 2.55
CA TYR A 110 -7.50 18.68 1.25
C TYR A 110 -8.77 18.46 0.42
N LEU A 111 -9.39 17.26 0.52
CA LEU A 111 -10.67 16.92 -0.11
C LEU A 111 -11.90 17.37 0.68
N ASN A 112 -11.74 18.03 1.83
CA ASN A 112 -12.81 18.43 2.75
C ASN A 112 -13.70 17.25 3.23
N VAL A 113 -13.12 16.06 3.40
CA VAL A 113 -13.83 14.92 3.99
C VAL A 113 -13.91 15.13 5.51
N PRO A 114 -15.11 15.10 6.13
CA PRO A 114 -15.28 15.34 7.57
C PRO A 114 -14.94 14.08 8.40
N LEU A 115 -13.79 13.46 8.12
CA LEU A 115 -13.26 12.28 8.79
C LEU A 115 -11.77 12.52 9.10
N THR A 116 -11.30 11.95 10.20
CA THR A 116 -9.89 11.96 10.58
C THR A 116 -9.47 10.56 11.01
N ILE A 117 -8.33 10.11 10.48
CA ILE A 117 -7.65 8.89 10.88
C ILE A 117 -6.87 9.20 12.16
N ALA A 118 -7.00 8.34 13.17
CA ALA A 118 -6.34 8.55 14.46
C ALA A 118 -4.81 8.57 14.30
N GLU A 119 -4.18 9.66 14.73
CA GLU A 119 -2.72 9.81 14.62
C GLU A 119 -1.99 9.09 15.75
N ASN A 120 -0.83 8.50 15.44
CA ASN A 120 0.10 7.91 16.40
C ASN A 120 -0.53 6.93 17.42
N SER A 121 -1.64 6.30 17.04
CA SER A 121 -2.36 5.35 17.91
C SER A 121 -2.76 4.12 17.12
N SER A 122 -2.49 2.95 17.69
CA SER A 122 -2.92 1.69 17.09
C SER A 122 -4.38 1.41 17.43
N LEU A 123 -5.13 0.88 16.47
CA LEU A 123 -6.43 0.26 16.74
C LEU A 123 -6.22 -0.96 17.65
N LEU A 124 -6.92 -0.99 18.79
CA LEU A 124 -6.81 -2.07 19.76
C LEU A 124 -8.15 -2.81 19.89
N ASP A 125 -8.08 -4.13 20.04
CA ASP A 125 -9.22 -5.00 20.29
C ASP A 125 -9.03 -5.75 21.61
N PRO A 126 -9.39 -5.11 22.74
CA PRO A 126 -9.27 -5.74 24.05
C PRO A 126 -10.36 -6.79 24.32
N PHE A 127 -11.38 -6.90 23.48
CA PHE A 127 -12.55 -7.75 23.73
C PHE A 127 -12.43 -9.12 23.06
N VAL A 128 -12.24 -9.17 21.74
CA VAL A 128 -12.13 -10.44 21.01
C VAL A 128 -10.73 -11.02 21.18
N ASN A 129 -9.69 -10.20 21.00
CA ASN A 129 -8.29 -10.60 21.14
C ASN A 129 -7.69 -10.17 22.49
N PHE A 130 -8.38 -10.46 23.58
CA PHE A 130 -7.99 -10.06 24.95
C PHE A 130 -6.55 -10.47 25.35
N LYS A 131 -6.02 -11.59 24.81
CA LYS A 131 -4.64 -12.04 25.08
C LYS A 131 -3.59 -11.15 24.41
N ASN A 132 -3.91 -10.57 23.26
CA ASN A 132 -3.06 -9.61 22.58
C ASN A 132 -3.91 -8.62 21.79
N LYS A 133 -4.28 -7.53 22.46
CA LYS A 133 -5.15 -6.47 21.92
C LYS A 133 -4.62 -5.76 20.67
N ARG A 134 -3.38 -6.01 20.24
CA ARG A 134 -2.79 -5.41 19.03
C ARG A 134 -3.20 -6.11 17.73
N PHE A 135 -3.96 -7.19 17.81
CA PHE A 135 -4.50 -7.88 16.65
C PHE A 135 -6.01 -7.66 16.59
N PRO A 136 -6.50 -6.50 16.09
CA PRO A 136 -7.92 -6.32 15.90
C PRO A 136 -8.47 -7.33 14.88
N LYS A 137 -9.66 -7.88 15.17
CA LYS A 137 -10.37 -8.72 14.21
C LYS A 137 -11.27 -7.86 13.32
N ALA A 138 -10.98 -7.82 12.02
CA ALA A 138 -11.90 -7.28 11.03
C ALA A 138 -12.88 -8.37 10.58
N GLU A 139 -14.15 -8.00 10.37
CA GLU A 139 -15.17 -8.85 9.78
C GLU A 139 -15.71 -8.18 8.52
N ILE A 140 -16.08 -8.98 7.53
CA ILE A 140 -16.77 -8.45 6.35
C ILE A 140 -18.17 -8.07 6.81
N ALA A 141 -18.46 -6.77 6.74
CA ALA A 141 -19.82 -6.26 6.90
C ALA A 141 -20.64 -6.72 5.68
N ASP A 142 -21.72 -7.47 5.94
CA ASP A 142 -22.77 -7.72 4.94
C ASP A 142 -23.63 -6.44 4.81
N GLU A 143 -24.44 -6.31 3.75
CA GLU A 143 -25.24 -5.09 3.48
C GLU A 143 -26.09 -4.61 4.69
N ASP A 144 -26.44 -5.53 5.60
CA ASP A 144 -27.26 -5.27 6.80
C ASP A 144 -26.46 -4.96 8.08
N LYS A 145 -25.12 -4.90 8.04
CA LYS A 145 -24.27 -4.70 9.22
C LYS A 145 -23.33 -3.51 9.06
N TYR A 146 -23.85 -2.31 9.28
CA TYR A 146 -22.98 -1.17 9.55
C TYR A 146 -22.36 -1.34 10.94
N ILE A 147 -21.04 -1.51 10.99
CA ILE A 147 -20.27 -1.38 12.22
C ILE A 147 -20.03 0.13 12.39
N ILE A 148 -20.80 0.75 13.29
CA ILE A 148 -20.54 2.10 13.79
C ILE A 148 -19.47 2.01 14.87
#